data_AF-A0AB40C791-F1
#
_entry.id   AF-A0AB40C791-F1
#
_cell.length_a   1.000
_cell.length_b   1.000
_cell.length_c   1.000
_cell.angle_alpha   90.00
_cell.angle_beta   90.00
_cell.angle_gamma   90.00
#
_symmetry.space_group_name_H-M   'P 1'
#
loop_
_entity.id
_entity.type
_entity.pdbx_description
1 polymer ?
#
loop_
_entity_poly.entity_id
_entity_poly.type
_entity_poly.pdbx_seq_one_letter_code
_entity_poly.pdbx_strand_id
1 'polypeptide(L)'
;MLLAQSRENIASVVIDVLEECEELLIEVGRKYRSALSIDGNDVRALYNLGLALSLHAQLIADIGLEAAFDADKEAIAKFDAMVSRSNAYAPDEEKMKLLQQARSSFEDVLSVESNMLKEERERESGTSP
;
A
#
# COMPACT_ATOMS: atom_id res chain seq x y z
N MET A 1 22.69 19.23 22.65
CA MET A 1 22.63 19.98 21.39
C MET A 1 23.04 19.12 20.19
N LEU A 2 24.23 18.49 20.18
CA LEU A 2 24.69 17.59 19.08
C LEU A 2 23.75 16.41 18.73
N LEU A 3 23.15 15.74 19.73
CA LEU A 3 22.22 14.63 19.51
C LEU A 3 20.87 15.06 18.89
N ALA A 4 20.44 16.29 19.13
CA ALA A 4 19.23 16.84 18.52
C ALA A 4 19.47 17.13 17.03
N GLN A 5 20.61 17.74 16.72
CA GLN A 5 21.03 17.99 15.34
C GLN A 5 21.23 16.70 14.53
N SER A 6 21.79 15.65 15.13
CA SER A 6 21.96 14.38 14.41
C SER A 6 20.62 13.69 14.13
N ARG A 7 19.64 13.81 15.03
CA ARG A 7 18.28 13.31 14.82
C ARG A 7 17.54 14.06 13.72
N GLU A 8 17.65 15.40 13.69
CA GLU A 8 17.04 16.22 12.63
C GLU A 8 17.65 15.92 11.26
N ASN A 9 18.97 15.73 11.19
CA ASN A 9 19.64 15.34 9.94
C ASN A 9 19.19 13.96 9.45
N ILE A 10 19.02 12.98 10.36
CA ILE A 10 18.50 11.65 10.00
C ILE A 10 17.04 11.76 9.53
N ALA A 11 16.22 12.54 10.21
CA ALA A 11 14.82 12.73 9.82
C ALA A 11 14.69 13.35 8.42
N SER A 12 15.49 14.36 8.10
CA SER A 12 15.53 14.96 6.76
C SER A 12 15.90 13.95 5.69
N VAL A 13 16.97 13.17 5.89
CA VAL A 13 17.40 12.14 4.93
C VAL A 13 16.34 11.06 4.75
N VAL A 14 15.66 10.67 5.82
CA VAL A 14 14.56 9.70 5.74
C VAL A 14 13.40 10.27 4.91
N ILE A 15 13.00 11.53 5.14
CA ILE A 15 11.94 12.18 4.36
C ILE A 15 12.31 12.22 2.88
N ASP A 16 13.53 12.67 2.54
CA ASP A 16 13.99 12.74 1.14
C ASP A 16 13.91 11.36 0.44
N VAL A 17 14.29 10.29 1.15
CA VAL A 17 14.23 8.92 0.62
C VAL A 17 12.79 8.44 0.46
N LEU A 18 11.90 8.77 1.40
CA LEU A 18 10.48 8.41 1.32
C LEU A 18 9.80 9.10 0.12
N GLU A 19 10.08 10.40 -0.09
CA GLU A 19 9.57 11.16 -1.24
C GLU A 19 10.06 10.56 -2.57
N GLU A 20 11.36 10.24 -2.67
CA GLU A 20 11.91 9.59 -3.87
C GLU A 20 11.29 8.21 -4.12
N CYS A 21 11.04 7.44 -3.06
CA CYS A 21 10.36 6.16 -3.16
C CYS A 21 8.91 6.31 -3.67
N GLU A 22 8.18 7.29 -3.15
CA GLU A 22 6.81 7.58 -3.59
C GLU A 22 6.77 7.92 -5.08
N GLU A 23 7.63 8.84 -5.55
CA GLU A 23 7.71 9.23 -6.96
C GLU A 23 8.01 8.03 -7.87
N LEU A 24 8.96 7.18 -7.48
CA LEU A 24 9.31 5.99 -8.24
C LEU A 24 8.14 4.99 -8.30
N LEU A 25 7.44 4.77 -7.20
CA LEU A 25 6.29 3.85 -7.14
C LEU A 25 5.12 4.36 -8.00
N ILE A 26 4.85 5.67 -7.97
CA ILE A 26 3.83 6.30 -8.82
C ILE A 26 4.18 6.12 -10.31
N GLU A 27 5.43 6.36 -10.70
CA GLU A 27 5.88 6.25 -12.08
C GLU A 27 5.87 4.80 -12.58
N VAL A 28 6.28 3.85 -11.75
CA VAL A 28 6.15 2.42 -12.02
C VAL A 28 4.68 2.05 -12.23
N GLY A 29 3.79 2.55 -11.37
CA GLY A 29 2.35 2.35 -11.50
C GLY A 29 1.78 2.86 -12.84
N ARG A 30 2.24 4.04 -13.31
CA ARG A 30 1.86 4.61 -14.62
C ARG A 30 2.33 3.76 -15.79
N LYS A 31 3.57 3.25 -15.74
CA LYS A 31 4.14 2.39 -16.78
C LYS A 31 3.38 1.08 -16.91
N TYR A 32 3.06 0.42 -15.79
CA TYR A 32 2.28 -0.83 -15.85
C TYR A 32 0.82 -0.62 -16.20
N ARG A 33 0.18 0.48 -15.77
CA ARG A 33 -1.15 0.86 -16.27
C ARG A 33 -1.16 1.05 -17.79
N SER A 34 -0.09 1.63 -18.35
CA SER A 34 0.08 1.76 -19.80
C SER A 34 0.34 0.41 -20.49
N ALA A 35 1.10 -0.49 -19.87
CA ALA A 35 1.27 -1.85 -20.40
C ALA A 35 -0.07 -2.62 -20.43
N LEU A 36 -0.87 -2.50 -19.37
CA LEU A 36 -2.18 -3.14 -19.25
C LEU A 36 -3.26 -2.54 -20.17
N SER A 37 -3.08 -1.31 -20.66
CA SER A 37 -3.96 -0.76 -21.69
C SER A 37 -3.67 -1.35 -23.08
N ILE A 38 -2.47 -1.89 -23.30
CA ILE A 38 -2.06 -2.60 -24.51
C ILE A 38 -2.46 -4.07 -24.42
N ASP A 39 -2.09 -4.74 -23.32
CA ASP A 39 -2.49 -6.12 -23.01
C ASP A 39 -3.03 -6.21 -21.58
N GLY A 40 -4.36 -6.15 -21.47
CA GLY A 40 -5.06 -6.25 -20.18
C GLY A 40 -4.91 -7.61 -19.50
N ASN A 41 -4.34 -8.61 -20.17
CA ASN A 41 -4.10 -9.93 -19.63
C ASN A 41 -2.62 -10.19 -19.29
N ASP A 42 -1.73 -9.19 -19.41
CA ASP A 42 -0.32 -9.35 -19.05
C ASP A 42 -0.18 -9.61 -17.55
N VAL A 43 -0.02 -10.89 -17.21
CA VAL A 43 0.12 -11.40 -15.83
C VAL A 43 1.34 -10.78 -15.13
N ARG A 44 2.42 -10.46 -15.86
CA ARG A 44 3.63 -9.83 -15.29
C ARG A 44 3.37 -8.37 -14.98
N ALA A 45 2.67 -7.65 -15.86
CA ALA A 45 2.28 -6.26 -15.60
C ALA A 45 1.27 -6.16 -14.44
N LEU A 46 0.31 -7.09 -14.35
CA LEU A 46 -0.63 -7.17 -13.20
C LEU A 46 0.11 -7.40 -11.89
N TYR A 47 1.05 -8.35 -11.87
CA TYR A 47 1.85 -8.66 -10.68
C TYR A 47 2.71 -7.48 -10.24
N ASN A 48 3.50 -6.89 -11.16
CA ASN A 48 4.40 -5.81 -10.80
C ASN A 48 3.65 -4.52 -10.43
N LEU A 49 2.46 -4.29 -10.99
CA LEU A 49 1.59 -3.19 -10.57
C LEU A 49 1.03 -3.43 -9.16
N GLY A 50 0.56 -4.64 -8.86
CA GLY A 50 0.11 -5.00 -7.51
C GLY A 50 1.22 -4.81 -6.46
N LEU A 51 2.45 -5.24 -6.77
CA LEU A 51 3.60 -5.07 -5.88
C LEU A 51 3.93 -3.60 -5.64
N ALA A 52 3.94 -2.76 -6.68
CA ALA A 52 4.19 -1.33 -6.55
C ALA A 52 3.11 -0.65 -5.68
N LEU A 53 1.85 -1.05 -5.83
CA LEU A 53 0.74 -0.50 -5.03
C LEU A 53 0.82 -0.93 -3.56
N SER A 54 1.17 -2.19 -3.26
CA SER A 54 1.37 -2.63 -1.87
C SER A 54 2.55 -1.94 -1.19
N LEU A 55 3.67 -1.73 -1.92
CA LEU A 55 4.80 -0.98 -1.38
C LEU A 55 4.43 0.50 -1.14
N HIS A 56 3.62 1.08 -2.03
CA HIS A 56 3.12 2.44 -1.87
C HIS A 56 2.19 2.57 -0.67
N ALA A 57 1.27 1.62 -0.49
CA ALA A 57 0.37 1.58 0.66
C ALA A 57 1.15 1.48 1.99
N GLN A 58 2.16 0.61 2.06
CA GLN A 58 3.04 0.50 3.22
C GLN A 58 3.82 1.79 3.49
N LEU A 59 4.26 2.49 2.44
CA LEU A 59 5.00 3.74 2.55
C LEU A 59 4.15 4.88 3.15
N ILE A 60 2.88 4.94 2.74
CA ILE A 60 1.97 6.05 3.12
C ILE A 60 1.05 5.72 4.30
N ALA A 61 1.01 4.46 4.78
CA ALA A 61 0.22 4.04 5.93
C ALA A 61 0.57 4.82 7.21
N ASP A 62 1.81 5.26 7.35
CA ASP A 62 2.28 6.09 8.47
C ASP A 62 1.89 7.58 8.33
N ILE A 63 1.39 8.01 7.15
CA ILE A 63 1.14 9.43 6.79
C ILE A 63 -0.36 9.69 6.56
N GLY A 64 -1.11 8.74 6.01
CA GLY A 64 -2.54 8.91 5.70
C GLY A 64 -3.27 7.62 5.36
N LEU A 65 -4.24 7.24 6.21
CA LEU A 65 -5.01 5.99 6.12
C LEU A 65 -5.84 5.86 4.84
N GLU A 66 -6.42 6.95 4.33
CA GLU A 66 -7.31 6.91 3.16
C GLU A 66 -6.55 6.59 1.86
N ALA A 67 -5.39 7.21 1.66
CA ALA A 67 -4.55 6.94 0.49
C ALA A 67 -3.94 5.52 0.54
N ALA A 68 -3.55 5.05 1.73
CA ALA A 68 -3.07 3.68 1.93
C ALA A 68 -4.17 2.65 1.60
N PHE A 69 -5.40 2.92 2.05
CA PHE A 69 -6.55 2.08 1.79
C PHE A 69 -6.88 1.93 0.30
N ASP A 70 -6.90 3.04 -0.44
CA ASP A 70 -7.15 3.02 -1.89
C ASP A 70 -6.04 2.26 -2.65
N ALA A 71 -4.78 2.45 -2.25
CA ALA A 71 -3.64 1.75 -2.83
C ALA A 71 -3.71 0.23 -2.58
N ASP A 72 -4.00 -0.20 -1.35
CA ASP A 72 -4.13 -1.62 -1.01
C ASP A 72 -5.33 -2.28 -1.72
N LYS A 73 -6.47 -1.58 -1.81
CA LYS A 73 -7.63 -2.07 -2.55
C LYS A 73 -7.33 -2.25 -4.03
N GLU A 74 -6.61 -1.30 -4.64
CA GLU A 74 -6.18 -1.45 -6.03
C GLU A 74 -5.18 -2.61 -6.17
N ALA A 75 -4.23 -2.77 -5.25
CA ALA A 75 -3.26 -3.86 -5.26
C ALA A 75 -3.94 -5.23 -5.25
N ILE A 76 -4.88 -5.44 -4.33
CA ILE A 76 -5.68 -6.68 -4.22
C ILE A 76 -6.40 -6.96 -5.55
N ALA A 77 -7.06 -5.95 -6.12
CA ALA A 77 -7.76 -6.12 -7.40
C ALA A 77 -6.83 -6.55 -8.54
N LYS A 78 -5.56 -6.08 -8.58
CA LYS A 78 -4.59 -6.53 -9.59
C LYS A 78 -4.13 -7.96 -9.35
N PHE A 79 -3.89 -8.35 -8.11
CA PHE A 79 -3.52 -9.71 -7.76
C PHE A 79 -4.67 -10.70 -8.03
N ASP A 80 -5.91 -10.34 -7.73
CA ASP A 80 -7.09 -11.16 -8.06
C ASP A 80 -7.27 -11.33 -9.57
N ALA A 81 -7.04 -10.24 -10.33
CA ALA A 81 -7.06 -10.27 -11.79
C ALA A 81 -5.95 -11.17 -12.34
N MET A 82 -4.75 -11.11 -11.75
CA MET A 82 -3.63 -11.98 -12.09
C MET A 82 -4.00 -13.46 -11.85
N VAL A 83 -4.50 -13.81 -10.67
CA VAL A 83 -4.88 -15.19 -10.31
C VAL A 83 -5.97 -15.72 -11.24
N SER A 84 -7.01 -14.93 -11.52
CA SER A 84 -8.12 -15.31 -12.38
C SER A 84 -7.70 -15.57 -13.83
N ARG A 85 -6.71 -14.80 -14.32
CA ARG A 85 -6.19 -14.92 -15.69
C ARG A 85 -5.09 -15.97 -15.83
N SER A 86 -4.49 -16.38 -14.72
CA SER A 86 -3.43 -17.37 -14.67
C SER A 86 -3.94 -18.81 -14.88
N ASN A 87 -5.18 -19.07 -15.31
CA ASN A 87 -5.70 -20.43 -15.55
C ASN A 87 -4.89 -21.30 -16.55
N ALA A 88 -3.85 -20.76 -17.20
CA ALA A 88 -2.87 -21.51 -18.01
C ALA A 88 -1.52 -21.81 -17.29
N TYR A 89 -1.23 -21.17 -16.15
CA TYR A 89 -0.03 -21.34 -15.32
C TYR A 89 -0.46 -21.25 -13.85
N ALA A 90 -0.38 -22.34 -13.07
CA ALA A 90 -0.67 -22.28 -11.64
C ALA A 90 0.06 -21.07 -11.01
N PRO A 91 -0.64 -20.17 -10.30
CA PRO A 91 0.02 -19.03 -9.66
C PRO A 91 1.10 -19.57 -8.72
N ASP A 92 2.34 -19.13 -8.93
CA ASP A 92 3.48 -19.54 -8.14
C ASP A 92 3.23 -19.26 -6.65
N GLU A 93 3.78 -20.09 -5.75
CA GLU A 93 3.54 -20.03 -4.30
C GLU A 93 3.86 -18.63 -3.74
N GLU A 94 4.91 -18.00 -4.28
CA GLU A 94 5.31 -16.63 -3.95
C GLU A 94 4.22 -15.59 -4.26
N LYS A 95 3.51 -15.75 -5.38
CA LYS A 95 2.43 -14.83 -5.80
C LYS A 95 1.21 -14.94 -4.89
N MET A 96 0.88 -16.16 -4.46
CA MET A 96 -0.18 -16.40 -3.48
C MET A 96 0.16 -15.83 -2.12
N LYS A 97 1.43 -15.96 -1.70
CA LYS A 97 1.91 -15.37 -0.44
C LYS A 97 1.82 -13.84 -0.45
N LEU A 98 2.16 -13.19 -1.56
CA LEU A 98 2.07 -11.73 -1.70
C LEU A 98 0.61 -11.25 -1.71
N LEU A 99 -0.29 -11.96 -2.38
CA LEU A 99 -1.73 -11.67 -2.29
C LEU A 99 -2.24 -11.80 -0.84
N GLN A 100 -1.81 -12.85 -0.13
CA GLN A 100 -2.17 -13.03 1.28
C GLN A 100 -1.64 -11.89 2.16
N GLN A 101 -0.40 -11.44 1.91
CA GLN A 101 0.20 -10.30 2.63
C GLN A 101 -0.54 -8.99 2.34
N ALA A 102 -0.87 -8.70 1.07
CA ALA A 102 -1.64 -7.51 0.71
C ALA A 102 -3.03 -7.50 1.39
N ARG A 103 -3.71 -8.65 1.44
CA ARG A 103 -4.99 -8.79 2.15
C ARG A 103 -4.85 -8.58 3.66
N SER A 104 -3.80 -9.11 4.27
CA SER A 104 -3.51 -8.90 5.69
C SER A 104 -3.23 -7.42 6.01
N SER A 105 -2.42 -6.75 5.19
CA SER A 105 -2.12 -5.31 5.32
C SER A 105 -3.40 -4.48 5.25
N PHE A 106 -4.28 -4.78 4.30
CA PHE A 106 -5.57 -4.11 4.16
C PHE A 106 -6.50 -4.31 5.37
N GLU A 107 -6.53 -5.53 5.93
CA GLU A 107 -7.27 -5.83 7.16
C GLU A 107 -6.71 -5.07 8.38
N ASP A 108 -5.38 -4.91 8.46
CA ASP A 108 -4.72 -4.13 9.51
C ASP A 108 -5.09 -2.63 9.41
N VAL A 109 -5.08 -2.06 8.21
CA VAL A 109 -5.51 -0.67 7.96
C VAL A 109 -6.98 -0.45 8.37
N LEU A 110 -7.88 -1.37 8.00
CA LEU A 110 -9.29 -1.33 8.41
C LEU A 110 -9.48 -1.43 9.94
N SER A 111 -8.65 -2.23 10.60
CA SER A 111 -8.68 -2.37 12.06
C SER A 111 -8.29 -1.07 12.76
N VAL A 112 -7.25 -0.38 12.26
CA VAL A 112 -6.84 0.94 12.77
C VAL A 112 -7.97 1.96 12.58
N GLU A 113 -8.57 2.03 11.39
CA GLU A 113 -9.70 2.94 11.12
C GLU A 113 -10.89 2.68 12.06
N SER A 114 -11.24 1.40 12.26
CA SER A 114 -12.32 1.02 13.18
C SER A 114 -12.01 1.40 14.64
N ASN A 115 -10.75 1.36 15.06
CA ASN A 115 -10.35 1.74 16.42
C ASN A 115 -10.36 3.26 16.58
N MET A 116 -9.88 4.02 15.58
CA MET A 116 -9.94 5.48 15.59
C MET A 116 -11.37 6.01 15.67
N LEU A 117 -12.31 5.43 14.91
CA LEU A 117 -13.73 5.80 14.95
C LEU A 117 -14.39 5.48 16.31
N LYS A 118 -13.95 4.41 17.00
CA LYS A 118 -14.43 4.08 18.35
C LYS A 118 -13.91 5.06 19.38
N GLU A 119 -12.62 5.38 19.35
CA GLU A 119 -12.01 6.38 20.24
C GLU A 119 -12.61 7.77 20.04
N GLU A 120 -12.97 8.14 18.81
CA GLU A 120 -13.66 9.39 18.51
C GLU A 120 -15.08 9.42 19.07
N ARG A 121 -15.85 8.34 18.90
CA ARG A 121 -17.16 8.19 19.56
C ARG A 121 -17.06 8.22 21.08
N GLU A 122 -16.04 7.61 21.66
CA GLU A 122 -15.82 7.60 23.12
C GLU A 122 -15.47 9.01 23.63
N ARG A 123 -14.64 9.77 22.88
CA ARG A 123 -14.37 11.20 23.15
C ARG A 123 -15.61 12.07 23.03
N GLU A 124 -16.47 11.83 22.04
CA GLU A 124 -17.72 12.58 21.85
C GLU A 124 -18.81 12.18 22.86
N SER A 125 -18.79 10.94 23.36
CA SER A 125 -19.69 10.44 24.41
C SER A 125 -19.18 10.72 25.83
N GLY A 126 -18.01 11.36 25.96
CA GLY A 126 -17.38 11.77 27.22
C GLY A 126 -18.17 12.83 27.98
N THR A 127 -19.20 12.37 28.67
CA THR A 127 -19.80 12.92 29.89
C THR A 127 -18.77 13.68 30.75
N SER A 128 -19.00 14.97 31.02
CA SER A 128 -18.32 15.68 32.12
C SER A 128 -18.67 15.04 33.48
N PRO A 129 -17.78 15.14 34.50
CA PRO A 129 -17.93 14.47 35.80
C PRO A 129 -19.26 14.75 36.51
#